data_AF-A0A6J4GJP5-F1
#
_entry.id   AF-A0A6J4GJP5-F1
#
_cell.length_a   1.000
_cell.length_b   1.000
_cell.length_c   1.000
_cell.angle_alpha   90.00
_cell.angle_beta   90.00
_cell.angle_gamma   90.00
#
_symmetry.space_group_name_H-M   'P 1'
#
loop_
_entity.id
_entity.type
_entity.pdbx_description
1 polymer ?
#
loop_
_entity_poly.entity_id
_entity_poly.type
_entity_poly.pdbx_seq_one_letter_code
_entity_poly.pdbx_strand_id
1 'polypeptide(L)'
;MGLDYDYRIYIKKEKLKKALKFVYEHSQKERVSFEIANDQLYKIDKYANGQTSATLLDNFGINQRIDTCIVVDEDNSIIEYYLYDLTQYYQPDFADESDFIDYYKCMNNKWWIGNIEIHIKDYSSKMENYIELQFWAVTSDMSRLFAKSPSIDKYFKELCRSIEADYGCIYMEDNGYRLIWAKGKEYNLTVPILWNSFEEYGFIKVISDILKI
;
A
#
# COMPACT_ATOMS: atom_id res chain seq x y z
N MET A 1 -4.31 -8.00 -20.66
CA MET A 1 -4.96 -8.19 -19.34
C MET A 1 -4.22 -7.30 -18.36
N GLY A 2 -4.95 -6.57 -17.52
CA GLY A 2 -4.34 -5.77 -16.45
C GLY A 2 -3.69 -6.67 -15.41
N LEU A 3 -2.64 -6.19 -14.76
CA LEU A 3 -2.02 -6.87 -13.62
C LEU A 3 -2.55 -6.22 -12.34
N ASP A 4 -3.01 -7.01 -11.38
CA ASP A 4 -3.55 -6.54 -10.09
C ASP A 4 -2.62 -6.96 -8.93
N TYR A 5 -1.39 -6.44 -8.95
CA TYR A 5 -0.43 -6.63 -7.85
C TYR A 5 -0.72 -5.69 -6.69
N ASP A 6 -0.75 -6.24 -5.47
CA ASP A 6 -1.11 -5.50 -4.26
C ASP A 6 -0.28 -5.95 -3.06
N TYR A 7 0.03 -5.05 -2.13
CA TYR A 7 0.68 -5.41 -0.87
C TYR A 7 -0.39 -5.78 0.16
N ARG A 8 -0.20 -6.89 0.87
CA ARG A 8 -1.06 -7.36 1.95
C ARG A 8 -0.27 -7.49 3.23
N ILE A 9 -0.65 -6.70 4.24
CA ILE A 9 -0.03 -6.70 5.55
C ILE A 9 -1.02 -7.26 6.55
N TYR A 10 -0.59 -8.29 7.28
CA TYR A 10 -1.42 -8.99 8.26
C TYR A 10 -0.97 -8.64 9.67
N ILE A 11 -1.91 -8.12 10.46
CA ILE A 11 -1.64 -7.62 11.81
C ILE A 11 -2.75 -8.02 12.77
N LYS A 12 -2.42 -8.11 14.07
CA LYS A 12 -3.43 -8.13 15.12
C LYS A 12 -4.28 -6.86 15.08
N LYS A 13 -5.58 -6.97 15.39
CA LYS A 13 -6.54 -5.87 15.40
C LYS A 13 -6.11 -4.68 16.27
N GLU A 14 -5.45 -4.94 17.40
CA GLU A 14 -4.89 -3.90 18.28
C GLU A 14 -3.82 -3.00 17.63
N LYS A 15 -3.17 -3.49 16.56
CA LYS A 15 -2.12 -2.78 15.82
C LYS A 15 -2.67 -1.90 14.69
N LEU A 16 -3.96 -2.00 14.35
CA LEU A 16 -4.58 -1.28 13.23
C LEU A 16 -4.33 0.24 13.31
N LYS A 17 -4.59 0.83 14.47
CA LYS A 17 -4.37 2.25 14.72
C LYS A 17 -2.91 2.67 14.50
N LYS A 18 -1.95 1.86 14.98
CA LYS A 18 -0.52 2.10 14.80
C LYS A 18 -0.16 2.05 13.31
N ALA A 19 -0.73 1.11 12.56
CA ALA A 19 -0.52 0.98 11.13
C ALA A 19 -1.04 2.16 10.32
N LEU A 20 -2.29 2.58 10.54
CA LEU A 20 -2.83 3.73 9.82
C LEU A 20 -2.13 5.05 10.21
N LYS A 21 -1.66 5.18 11.47
CA LYS A 21 -0.82 6.32 11.87
C LYS A 21 0.51 6.34 11.12
N PHE A 22 1.20 5.21 11.00
CA PHE A 22 2.44 5.12 10.23
C PHE A 22 2.21 5.57 8.79
N VAL A 23 1.18 5.03 8.12
CA VAL A 23 0.85 5.39 6.74
C VAL A 23 0.53 6.89 6.63
N TYR A 24 -0.28 7.42 7.55
CA TYR A 24 -0.58 8.85 7.58
C TYR A 24 0.70 9.67 7.75
N GLU A 25 1.59 9.34 8.69
CA GLU A 25 2.83 10.07 8.97
C GLU A 25 3.85 10.04 7.82
N HIS A 26 3.88 8.97 7.03
CA HIS A 26 4.83 8.77 5.93
C HIS A 26 4.22 9.05 4.54
N SER A 27 3.16 9.86 4.50
CA SER A 27 2.47 10.26 3.28
C SER A 27 2.40 11.78 3.15
N GLN A 28 2.18 12.26 1.92
CA GLN A 28 1.99 13.68 1.64
C GLN A 28 0.57 14.10 2.05
N LYS A 29 0.45 14.94 3.09
CA LYS A 29 -0.84 15.26 3.76
C LYS A 29 -1.88 15.84 2.81
N GLU A 30 -1.44 16.63 1.83
CA GLU A 30 -2.32 17.25 0.84
C GLU A 30 -2.95 16.21 -0.10
N ARG A 31 -2.40 15.00 -0.16
CA ARG A 31 -2.80 13.92 -1.08
C ARG A 31 -3.46 12.72 -0.40
N VAL A 32 -3.54 12.71 0.93
CA VAL A 32 -4.19 11.63 1.70
C VAL A 32 -5.67 11.96 1.90
N SER A 33 -6.51 10.94 1.82
CA SER A 33 -7.97 11.04 1.94
C SER A 33 -8.51 10.43 3.24
N PHE A 34 -7.71 10.45 4.30
CA PHE A 34 -8.12 10.06 5.64
C PHE A 34 -7.33 10.83 6.70
N GLU A 35 -7.90 10.91 7.91
CA GLU A 35 -7.23 11.47 9.09
C GLU A 35 -7.54 10.63 10.33
N ILE A 36 -6.66 10.74 11.34
CA ILE A 36 -6.87 10.11 12.64
C ILE A 36 -6.89 11.21 13.70
N ALA A 37 -8.07 11.46 14.25
CA ALA A 37 -8.31 12.48 15.27
C ALA A 37 -9.10 11.88 16.43
N ASN A 38 -8.75 12.23 17.68
CA ASN A 38 -9.43 11.74 18.89
C ASN A 38 -9.63 10.22 18.93
N ASP A 39 -8.63 9.46 18.48
CA ASP A 39 -8.66 8.00 18.39
C ASP A 39 -9.75 7.41 17.46
N GLN A 40 -10.24 8.24 16.54
CA GLN A 40 -11.18 7.88 15.50
C GLN A 40 -10.55 8.04 14.12
N LEU A 41 -11.02 7.26 13.16
CA LEU A 41 -10.61 7.33 11.77
C LEU A 41 -11.70 8.06 10.99
N TYR A 42 -11.31 9.07 10.22
CA TYR A 42 -12.21 9.79 9.32
C TYR A 42 -11.73 9.62 7.88
N LYS A 43 -12.66 9.37 6.97
CA LYS A 43 -12.43 9.50 5.54
C LYS A 43 -12.63 10.95 5.13
N ILE A 44 -11.68 11.49 4.37
CA ILE A 44 -11.70 12.86 3.87
C ILE A 44 -11.99 12.82 2.38
N ASP A 45 -13.13 13.38 1.97
CA ASP A 45 -13.46 13.56 0.57
C ASP A 45 -13.19 15.02 0.17
N LYS A 46 -12.42 15.22 -0.91
CA LYS A 46 -12.08 16.53 -1.47
C LYS A 46 -12.82 16.71 -2.79
N TYR A 47 -13.71 17.69 -2.85
CA TYR A 47 -14.52 17.96 -4.02
C TYR A 47 -13.84 18.97 -4.94
N ALA A 48 -14.16 18.93 -6.24
CA ALA A 48 -13.57 19.82 -7.25
C ALA A 48 -13.83 21.32 -6.99
N ASN A 49 -14.86 21.66 -6.20
CA ASN A 49 -15.16 23.02 -5.78
C ASN A 49 -14.33 23.50 -4.55
N GLY A 50 -13.36 22.69 -4.10
CA GLY A 50 -12.52 22.98 -2.94
C GLY A 50 -13.16 22.65 -1.58
N GLN A 51 -14.40 22.19 -1.56
CA GLN A 51 -15.04 21.73 -0.32
C GLN A 51 -14.42 20.42 0.15
N THR A 52 -14.29 20.27 1.47
CA THR A 52 -13.86 19.03 2.11
C THR A 52 -14.94 18.53 3.06
N SER A 53 -15.21 17.23 3.04
CA SER A 53 -16.03 16.56 4.06
C SER A 53 -15.23 15.51 4.81
N ALA A 54 -15.48 15.40 6.10
CA ALA A 54 -14.95 14.34 6.95
C ALA A 54 -16.07 13.40 7.38
N THR A 55 -15.92 12.12 7.08
CA THR A 55 -16.87 11.07 7.43
C THR A 55 -16.22 10.14 8.45
N LEU A 56 -16.78 10.05 9.66
CA LEU A 56 -16.33 9.10 10.68
C LEU A 56 -16.52 7.67 10.19
N LEU A 57 -15.46 6.86 10.26
CA LEU A 57 -15.52 5.44 9.90
C LEU A 57 -15.71 4.58 11.15
N ASP A 58 -16.87 3.94 11.24
CA ASP A 58 -17.18 2.99 12.31
C ASP A 58 -16.14 1.86 12.41
N ASN A 59 -15.95 1.36 13.63
CA ASN A 59 -14.97 0.31 13.93
C ASN A 59 -13.56 0.60 13.39
N PHE A 60 -13.18 1.88 13.34
CA PHE A 60 -11.89 2.33 12.81
C PHE A 60 -11.67 1.90 11.34
N GLY A 61 -12.75 1.87 10.56
CA GLY A 61 -12.71 1.56 9.13
C GLY A 61 -12.62 0.07 8.79
N ILE A 62 -12.81 -0.85 9.73
CA ILE A 62 -12.83 -2.29 9.41
C ILE A 62 -13.95 -2.59 8.42
N ASN A 63 -13.61 -3.34 7.37
CA ASN A 63 -14.38 -3.64 6.17
C ASN A 63 -14.72 -2.42 5.31
N GLN A 64 -13.93 -1.35 5.42
CA GLN A 64 -14.06 -0.13 4.63
C GLN A 64 -12.77 0.16 3.86
N ARG A 65 -12.83 1.20 3.04
CA ARG A 65 -11.74 1.64 2.16
C ARG A 65 -11.41 3.11 2.38
N ILE A 66 -10.12 3.40 2.39
CA ILE A 66 -9.57 4.77 2.42
C ILE A 66 -8.46 4.90 1.38
N ASP A 67 -8.21 6.12 0.92
CA ASP A 67 -7.19 6.38 -0.11
C ASP A 67 -5.97 7.08 0.50
N THR A 68 -4.80 6.72 0.01
CA THR A 68 -3.53 7.26 0.49
C THR A 68 -2.51 7.47 -0.63
N CYS A 69 -1.36 8.00 -0.25
CA CYS A 69 -0.14 7.98 -1.04
C CYS A 69 1.02 7.49 -0.17
N ILE A 70 2.10 7.03 -0.79
CA ILE A 70 3.34 6.71 -0.10
C ILE A 70 4.45 7.64 -0.60
N VAL A 71 5.41 7.95 0.26
CA VAL A 71 6.57 8.76 -0.11
C VAL A 71 7.81 7.88 -0.07
N VAL A 72 8.51 7.76 -1.19
CA VAL A 72 9.61 6.80 -1.38
C VAL A 72 10.87 7.47 -1.93
N ASP A 73 12.01 6.83 -1.68
CA ASP A 73 13.28 7.26 -2.25
C ASP A 73 13.29 7.04 -3.77
N GLU A 74 14.05 7.83 -4.52
CA GLU A 74 14.20 7.66 -5.96
C GLU A 74 14.86 6.30 -6.30
N ASP A 75 14.29 5.60 -7.29
CA ASP A 75 14.92 4.46 -7.94
C ASP A 75 14.55 4.42 -9.43
N ASN A 76 15.23 3.58 -10.21
CA ASN A 76 15.02 3.51 -11.66
C ASN A 76 13.58 3.17 -12.04
N SER A 77 12.88 2.32 -11.27
CA SER A 77 11.48 1.95 -11.57
C SER A 77 10.55 3.14 -11.34
N ILE A 78 10.81 3.96 -10.32
CA ILE A 78 10.06 5.19 -10.04
C ILE A 78 10.25 6.20 -11.18
N ILE A 79 11.50 6.41 -11.61
CA ILE A 79 11.81 7.30 -12.73
C ILE A 79 11.12 6.80 -14.02
N GLU A 80 11.27 5.53 -14.35
CA GLU A 80 10.64 4.91 -15.53
C GLU A 80 9.12 5.04 -15.52
N TYR A 81 8.48 4.82 -14.36
CA TYR A 81 7.03 4.95 -14.20
C TYR A 81 6.55 6.37 -14.53
N TYR A 82 7.23 7.38 -14.01
CA TYR A 82 6.87 8.77 -14.25
C TYR A 82 7.24 9.29 -15.65
N LEU A 83 8.34 8.80 -16.22
CA LEU A 83 8.67 9.07 -17.63
C LEU A 83 7.64 8.46 -18.57
N TYR A 84 7.13 7.26 -18.28
CA TYR A 84 6.07 6.65 -19.08
C TYR A 84 4.78 7.47 -19.00
N ASP A 85 4.34 7.86 -17.80
CA ASP A 85 3.18 8.72 -17.58
C ASP A 85 3.30 10.01 -18.40
N LEU A 86 4.46 10.66 -18.37
CA LEU A 86 4.76 11.81 -19.22
C LEU A 86 4.55 11.53 -20.70
N THR A 87 5.17 10.48 -21.25
CA THR A 87 5.09 10.23 -22.68
C THR A 87 3.65 9.98 -23.17
N GLN A 88 2.74 9.58 -22.29
CA GLN A 88 1.32 9.42 -22.62
C GLN A 88 0.56 10.75 -22.61
N TYR A 89 0.98 11.72 -21.80
CA TYR A 89 0.29 13.00 -21.61
C TYR A 89 1.08 14.24 -22.10
N TYR A 90 2.26 14.03 -22.69
CA TYR A 90 3.14 15.08 -23.16
C TYR A 90 2.49 15.86 -24.31
N GLN A 91 2.25 17.15 -24.08
CA GLN A 91 1.92 18.12 -25.11
C GLN A 91 3.11 19.10 -25.24
N PRO A 92 3.75 19.20 -26.42
CA PRO A 92 5.00 19.95 -26.61
C PRO A 92 4.98 21.43 -26.19
N ASP A 93 3.80 22.03 -26.06
CA ASP A 93 3.63 23.47 -25.86
C ASP A 93 3.17 23.88 -24.44
N PHE A 94 3.03 22.95 -23.48
CA PHE A 94 2.28 23.21 -22.24
C PHE A 94 3.01 23.02 -20.90
N ALA A 95 4.26 22.53 -20.84
CA ALA A 95 4.98 22.41 -19.57
C ALA A 95 6.49 22.51 -19.73
N ASP A 96 7.13 23.32 -18.89
CA ASP A 96 8.58 23.29 -18.69
C ASP A 96 8.95 21.99 -17.95
N GLU A 97 10.01 21.29 -18.36
CA GLU A 97 10.40 20.00 -17.75
C GLU A 97 10.71 20.14 -16.25
N SER A 98 11.07 21.35 -15.79
CA SER A 98 11.24 21.66 -14.37
C SER A 98 9.95 21.56 -13.56
N ASP A 99 8.81 21.97 -14.13
CA ASP A 99 7.51 21.96 -13.46
C ASP A 99 7.02 20.52 -13.20
N PHE A 100 7.48 19.56 -14.02
CA PHE A 100 7.17 18.15 -13.86
C PHE A 100 7.88 17.52 -12.66
N ILE A 101 9.20 17.68 -12.58
CA ILE A 101 9.98 17.12 -11.47
C ILE A 101 9.49 17.75 -10.17
N ASP A 102 9.19 19.05 -10.18
CA ASP A 102 8.66 19.76 -9.02
C ASP A 102 7.24 19.31 -8.64
N TYR A 103 6.43 18.81 -9.59
CA TYR A 103 5.11 18.26 -9.30
C TYR A 103 5.16 16.87 -8.62
N TYR A 104 6.05 15.99 -9.07
CA TYR A 104 6.13 14.60 -8.60
C TYR A 104 7.14 14.36 -7.47
N LYS A 105 8.14 15.24 -7.32
CA LYS A 105 9.01 15.23 -6.14
C LYS A 105 8.37 16.02 -5.00
N CYS A 106 8.42 15.44 -3.82
CA CYS A 106 8.07 16.11 -2.58
C CYS A 106 9.36 16.59 -1.86
N MET A 107 9.19 17.22 -0.70
CA MET A 107 10.32 17.69 0.12
C MET A 107 11.33 16.57 0.36
N ASN A 108 12.62 16.92 0.38
CA ASN A 108 13.77 16.01 0.55
C ASN A 108 14.04 15.06 -0.63
N ASN A 109 13.71 15.45 -1.87
CA ASN A 109 13.97 14.68 -3.09
C ASN A 109 13.34 13.28 -3.10
N LYS A 110 12.24 13.09 -2.38
CA LYS A 110 11.46 11.86 -2.41
C LYS A 110 10.32 11.97 -3.42
N TRP A 111 9.82 10.84 -3.90
CA TRP A 111 8.72 10.76 -4.85
C TRP A 111 7.45 10.33 -4.13
N TRP A 112 6.32 11.00 -4.41
CA TRP A 112 5.03 10.57 -3.87
C TRP A 112 4.34 9.65 -4.88
N ILE A 113 3.93 8.45 -4.47
CA ILE A 113 3.11 7.55 -5.28
C ILE A 113 1.69 7.58 -4.71
N GLY A 114 0.74 8.19 -5.44
CA GLY A 114 -0.65 8.36 -4.97
C GLY A 114 -1.64 7.37 -5.55
N ASN A 115 -2.92 7.57 -5.24
CA ASN A 115 -4.03 6.71 -5.64
C ASN A 115 -3.83 5.25 -5.19
N ILE A 116 -3.40 5.07 -3.94
CA ILE A 116 -3.35 3.76 -3.28
C ILE A 116 -4.61 3.60 -2.47
N GLU A 117 -5.41 2.58 -2.78
CA GLU A 117 -6.55 2.24 -1.93
C GLU A 117 -6.10 1.30 -0.82
N ILE A 118 -6.38 1.65 0.44
CA ILE A 118 -6.22 0.75 1.58
C ILE A 118 -7.57 0.12 1.87
N HIS A 119 -7.68 -1.18 1.60
CA HIS A 119 -8.81 -1.99 2.01
C HIS A 119 -8.49 -2.58 3.38
N ILE A 120 -9.25 -2.19 4.40
CA ILE A 120 -9.08 -2.67 5.78
C ILE A 120 -10.05 -3.82 5.96
N LYS A 121 -9.61 -5.07 5.93
CA LYS A 121 -10.50 -6.24 5.98
C LYS A 121 -10.38 -6.97 7.30
N ASP A 122 -11.52 -7.37 7.85
CA ASP A 122 -11.53 -8.33 8.95
C ASP A 122 -11.05 -9.70 8.45
N TYR A 123 -9.96 -10.20 9.04
CA TYR A 123 -9.37 -11.49 8.70
C TYR A 123 -9.69 -12.57 9.76
N SER A 124 -10.57 -12.25 10.72
CA SER A 124 -10.89 -13.12 11.86
C SER A 124 -11.47 -14.48 11.47
N SER A 125 -12.08 -14.60 10.28
CA SER A 125 -12.59 -15.89 9.76
C SER A 125 -11.48 -16.88 9.42
N LYS A 126 -10.26 -16.40 9.14
CA LYS A 126 -9.09 -17.22 8.83
C LYS A 126 -8.14 -17.31 10.02
N MET A 127 -7.94 -16.21 10.73
CA MET A 127 -7.10 -16.15 11.93
C MET A 127 -7.69 -15.17 12.95
N GLU A 128 -7.99 -15.67 14.15
CA GLU A 128 -8.69 -14.91 15.19
C GLU A 128 -8.00 -13.58 15.52
N ASN A 129 -8.78 -12.48 15.55
CA ASN A 129 -8.32 -11.13 15.88
C ASN A 129 -7.29 -10.53 14.91
N TYR A 130 -7.30 -10.93 13.64
CA TYR A 130 -6.44 -10.36 12.60
C TYR A 130 -7.18 -9.43 11.66
N ILE A 131 -6.42 -8.46 11.13
CA ILE A 131 -6.80 -7.55 10.06
C ILE A 131 -5.84 -7.75 8.89
N GLU A 132 -6.38 -7.78 7.68
CA GLU A 132 -5.62 -7.61 6.44
C GLU A 132 -5.71 -6.14 6.02
N LEU A 133 -4.55 -5.49 5.90
CA LEU A 133 -4.41 -4.22 5.20
C LEU A 133 -3.94 -4.50 3.78
N GLN A 134 -4.85 -4.41 2.82
CA GLN A 134 -4.53 -4.55 1.41
C GLN A 134 -4.34 -3.16 0.78
N PHE A 135 -3.14 -2.92 0.24
CA PHE A 135 -2.76 -1.72 -0.47
C PHE A 135 -2.86 -1.99 -1.97
N TRP A 136 -3.97 -1.56 -2.55
CA TRP A 136 -4.31 -1.77 -3.95
C TRP A 136 -3.76 -0.64 -4.82
N ALA A 137 -3.03 -1.00 -5.86
CA ALA A 137 -2.60 -0.09 -6.91
C ALA A 137 -3.74 0.13 -7.92
N VAL A 138 -4.22 1.36 -8.07
CA VAL A 138 -5.42 1.66 -8.91
C VAL A 138 -5.20 1.41 -10.40
N THR A 139 -3.95 1.37 -10.88
CA THR A 139 -3.62 1.12 -12.29
C THR A 139 -2.67 -0.07 -12.44
N SER A 140 -2.71 -0.73 -13.61
CA SER A 140 -1.80 -1.84 -13.90
C SER A 140 -0.33 -1.42 -14.04
N ASP A 141 -0.04 -0.16 -14.40
CA ASP A 141 1.34 0.34 -14.38
C ASP A 141 1.85 0.52 -12.96
N MET A 142 0.99 1.00 -12.07
CA MET A 142 1.31 1.16 -10.66
C MET A 142 1.46 -0.19 -9.95
N SER A 143 0.66 -1.19 -10.31
CA SER A 143 0.81 -2.54 -9.76
C SER A 143 2.15 -3.17 -10.20
N ARG A 144 2.58 -2.96 -11.45
CA ARG A 144 3.92 -3.32 -11.91
C ARG A 144 5.01 -2.59 -11.12
N LEU A 145 4.81 -1.30 -10.84
CA LEU A 145 5.73 -0.52 -10.03
C LEU A 145 5.87 -1.09 -8.61
N PHE A 146 4.76 -1.51 -7.98
CA PHE A 146 4.75 -2.15 -6.66
C PHE A 146 5.64 -3.40 -6.59
N ALA A 147 5.66 -4.21 -7.65
CA ALA A 147 6.47 -5.42 -7.71
C ALA A 147 7.96 -5.14 -8.01
N LYS A 148 8.26 -4.08 -8.77
CA LYS A 148 9.61 -3.80 -9.29
C LYS A 148 10.43 -2.86 -8.41
N SER A 149 9.80 -1.85 -7.81
CA SER A 149 10.53 -0.78 -7.12
C SER A 149 11.13 -1.26 -5.79
N PRO A 150 12.47 -1.23 -5.63
CA PRO A 150 13.11 -1.48 -4.34
C PRO A 150 12.74 -0.43 -3.29
N SER A 151 12.47 0.81 -3.67
CA SER A 151 12.07 1.86 -2.72
C SER A 151 10.65 1.63 -2.17
N ILE A 152 9.73 1.13 -2.98
CA ILE A 152 8.39 0.71 -2.50
C ILE A 152 8.49 -0.53 -1.61
N ASP A 153 9.28 -1.54 -2.00
CA ASP A 153 9.51 -2.74 -1.18
C ASP A 153 10.09 -2.37 0.20
N LYS A 154 11.06 -1.43 0.22
CA LYS A 154 11.62 -0.85 1.45
C LYS A 154 10.55 -0.16 2.30
N TYR A 155 9.70 0.68 1.70
CA TYR A 155 8.59 1.33 2.42
C TYR A 155 7.68 0.32 3.13
N PHE A 156 7.25 -0.73 2.45
CA PHE A 156 6.37 -1.74 3.04
C PHE A 156 7.07 -2.58 4.11
N LYS A 157 8.36 -2.88 3.97
CA LYS A 157 9.16 -3.52 5.02
C LYS A 157 9.34 -2.62 6.25
N GLU A 158 9.54 -1.32 6.04
CA GLU A 158 9.59 -0.33 7.13
C GLU A 158 8.26 -0.20 7.85
N LEU A 159 7.13 -0.21 7.12
CA LEU A 159 5.79 -0.32 7.71
C LEU A 159 5.69 -1.58 8.58
N CYS A 160 6.00 -2.76 8.02
CA CYS A 160 5.97 -4.02 8.76
C CYS A 160 6.83 -3.99 10.03
N ARG A 161 8.05 -3.47 9.94
CA ARG A 161 8.95 -3.33 11.09
C ARG A 161 8.36 -2.41 12.15
N SER A 162 7.90 -1.23 11.74
CA SER A 162 7.45 -0.17 12.66
C SER A 162 6.21 -0.58 13.44
N ILE A 163 5.33 -1.37 12.82
CA ILE A 163 4.09 -1.83 13.45
C ILE A 163 4.23 -3.21 14.08
N GLU A 164 5.41 -3.82 13.99
CA GLU A 164 5.65 -5.22 14.35
C GLU A 164 4.63 -6.15 13.68
N ALA A 165 4.46 -6.01 12.36
CA ALA A 165 3.53 -6.84 11.61
C ALA A 165 3.89 -8.32 11.78
N ASP A 166 2.85 -9.16 11.78
CA ASP A 166 3.04 -10.60 11.85
C ASP A 166 3.48 -11.14 10.49
N TYR A 167 2.84 -10.67 9.40
CA TYR A 167 3.18 -11.06 8.03
C TYR A 167 3.00 -9.90 7.05
N GLY A 168 3.74 -9.94 5.95
CA GLY A 168 3.60 -9.04 4.82
C GLY A 168 3.99 -9.74 3.53
N CYS A 169 3.19 -9.56 2.48
CA CYS A 169 3.48 -10.06 1.15
C CYS A 169 3.02 -9.10 0.07
N ILE A 170 3.49 -9.33 -1.15
CA ILE A 170 2.90 -8.81 -2.37
C ILE A 170 2.20 -9.97 -3.09
N TYR A 171 0.92 -9.80 -3.40
CA TYR A 171 0.19 -10.67 -4.30
C TYR A 171 0.55 -10.29 -5.74
N MET A 172 0.93 -11.28 -6.56
CA MET A 172 1.43 -11.08 -7.93
C MET A 172 0.65 -11.89 -8.97
N GLU A 173 -0.65 -12.10 -8.73
CA GLU A 173 -1.51 -12.97 -9.55
C GLU A 173 -0.82 -14.30 -9.85
N ASP A 174 -0.81 -14.75 -11.11
CA ASP A 174 -0.23 -16.01 -11.60
C ASP A 174 1.20 -16.31 -11.09
N ASN A 175 1.96 -15.27 -10.72
CA ASN A 175 3.31 -15.43 -10.17
C ASN A 175 3.36 -15.76 -8.67
N GLY A 176 2.22 -15.87 -7.99
CA GLY A 176 2.19 -16.20 -6.58
C GLY A 176 2.21 -15.02 -5.64
N TYR A 177 2.69 -15.30 -4.44
CA TYR A 177 2.90 -14.31 -3.40
C TYR A 177 4.39 -14.19 -3.17
N ARG A 178 4.92 -12.97 -3.20
CA ARG A 178 6.28 -12.74 -2.70
C ARG A 178 6.19 -12.31 -1.24
N LEU A 179 6.69 -13.16 -0.36
CA LEU A 179 6.81 -12.89 1.05
C LEU A 179 7.89 -11.83 1.27
N ILE A 180 7.51 -10.73 1.93
CA ILE A 180 8.43 -9.64 2.29
C ILE A 180 8.72 -9.59 3.79
N TRP A 181 7.82 -10.15 4.61
CA TRP A 181 7.92 -10.10 6.06
C TRP A 181 7.21 -11.29 6.71
N ALA A 182 7.85 -11.93 7.69
CA ALA A 182 7.19 -12.87 8.61
C ALA A 182 7.88 -12.85 9.98
N LYS A 183 7.08 -12.67 11.04
CA LYS A 183 7.49 -12.80 12.45
C LYS A 183 8.80 -12.08 12.78
N GLY A 184 8.89 -10.81 12.37
CA GLY A 184 10.05 -9.96 12.68
C GLY A 184 11.24 -10.11 11.74
N LYS A 185 11.12 -10.91 10.68
CA LYS A 185 12.18 -11.13 9.68
C LYS A 185 11.72 -10.68 8.30
N GLU A 186 12.65 -10.07 7.56
CA GLU A 186 12.47 -9.74 6.15
C GLU A 186 12.71 -10.96 5.26
N TYR A 187 11.98 -11.01 4.15
CA TYR A 187 12.12 -12.03 3.12
C TYR A 187 12.13 -11.39 1.73
N ASN A 188 12.57 -12.18 0.76
CA ASN A 188 12.41 -11.93 -0.67
C ASN A 188 12.17 -13.27 -1.37
N LEU A 189 11.12 -13.98 -0.93
CA LEU A 189 10.80 -15.35 -1.35
C LEU A 189 9.48 -15.37 -2.10
N THR A 190 9.49 -15.80 -3.36
CA THR A 190 8.27 -16.05 -4.12
C THR A 190 7.74 -17.43 -3.82
N VAL A 191 6.50 -17.49 -3.35
CA VAL A 191 5.72 -18.70 -3.12
C VAL A 191 4.72 -18.82 -4.28
N PRO A 192 4.85 -19.84 -5.14
CA PRO A 192 3.93 -20.03 -6.26
C PRO A 192 2.50 -20.22 -5.76
N ILE A 193 1.50 -19.87 -6.57
CA ILE A 193 0.12 -19.98 -6.13
C ILE A 193 -0.26 -21.44 -5.90
N LEU A 194 -0.72 -21.72 -4.67
CA LEU A 194 -1.53 -22.87 -4.34
C LEU A 194 -2.97 -22.37 -4.14
N TRP A 195 -3.69 -22.08 -5.24
CA TRP A 195 -4.93 -21.28 -5.26
C TRP A 195 -5.93 -21.75 -4.21
N ASN A 196 -6.14 -23.07 -4.16
CA ASN A 196 -7.06 -23.68 -3.21
C ASN A 196 -6.61 -23.47 -1.75
N SER A 197 -5.31 -23.54 -1.47
CA SER A 197 -4.81 -23.52 -0.09
C SER A 197 -4.86 -22.14 0.56
N PHE A 198 -4.56 -21.06 -0.17
CA PHE A 198 -4.58 -19.71 0.42
C PHE A 198 -5.99 -19.16 0.61
N GLU A 199 -6.91 -19.44 -0.32
CA GLU A 199 -8.31 -19.06 -0.15
C GLU A 199 -9.01 -19.91 0.93
N GLU A 200 -8.71 -21.21 1.00
CA GLU A 200 -9.34 -22.13 1.95
C GLU A 200 -8.78 -21.95 3.37
N TYR A 201 -7.45 -22.00 3.52
CA TYR A 201 -6.80 -22.03 4.83
C TYR A 201 -6.28 -20.67 5.30
N GLY A 202 -6.13 -19.71 4.38
CA GLY A 202 -5.57 -18.40 4.65
C GLY A 202 -4.05 -18.35 4.49
N PHE A 203 -3.56 -17.26 3.90
CA PHE A 203 -2.13 -16.99 3.67
C PHE A 203 -1.27 -17.25 4.90
N ILE A 204 -1.66 -16.71 6.06
CA ILE A 204 -0.89 -16.81 7.29
C ILE A 204 -0.65 -18.26 7.70
N LYS A 205 -1.70 -19.11 7.70
CA LYS A 205 -1.57 -20.50 8.12
C LYS A 205 -0.62 -21.28 7.22
N VAL A 206 -0.79 -21.14 5.91
CA VAL A 206 0.04 -21.83 4.92
C VAL A 206 1.52 -21.40 5.04
N ILE A 207 1.79 -20.10 5.21
CA ILE A 207 3.15 -19.61 5.36
C ILE A 207 3.77 -20.03 6.70
N SER A 208 3.01 -20.01 7.80
CA SER A 208 3.46 -20.54 9.09
C SER A 208 3.89 -21.99 8.99
N ASP A 209 3.08 -22.82 8.32
CA ASP A 209 3.36 -24.25 8.15
C ASP A 209 4.64 -24.48 7.31
N ILE A 210 4.82 -23.72 6.23
CA ILE A 210 6.00 -23.81 5.36
C ILE A 210 7.27 -23.39 6.11
N LEU A 211 7.20 -22.28 6.85
CA LEU A 211 8.35 -21.73 7.57
C LEU A 211 8.59 -22.41 8.93
N LYS A 212 7.66 -23.25 9.40
CA LYS A 212 7.66 -23.90 10.71
C LYS A 212 7.74 -22.89 11.86
N ILE A 213 6.90 -21.83 11.79
CA ILE A 213 6.83 -20.71 12.75
C ILE A 213 5.45 -20.53 13.36
#